data_AF-A0A3A9UB54-F1
#
_entry.id   AF-A0A3A9UB54-F1
#
_cell.length_a   1.000
_cell.length_b   1.000
_cell.length_c   1.000
_cell.angle_alpha   90.00
_cell.angle_beta   90.00
_cell.angle_gamma   90.00
#
_symmetry.space_group_name_H-M   'P 1'
#
loop_
_entity.id
_entity.type
_entity.pdbx_description
1 polymer ?
#
loop_
_entity_poly.entity_id
_entity_poly.type
_entity_poly.pdbx_seq_one_letter_code
_entity_poly.pdbx_strand_id
1 'polypeptide(L)' 'MSLVRENLLSRLNYTPYCGGECCKVMPRTSFNGSQFQCSSCGWVSRFEPEFIETYISRQEQLRKEQE' A
#
# COMPACT_ATOMS: atom_id res chain seq x y z
N MET A 1 -11.83 3.11 11.36
CA MET A 1 -10.62 2.64 10.66
C MET A 1 -10.99 2.37 9.20
N SER A 2 -10.09 2.60 8.24
CA SER A 2 -10.36 2.31 6.83
C SER A 2 -10.06 0.84 6.54
N LEU A 3 -10.99 0.11 5.91
CA LEU A 3 -10.80 -1.27 5.45
C LEU A 3 -9.49 -1.45 4.67
N VAL A 4 -9.03 -0.42 3.96
CA VAL A 4 -7.77 -0.45 3.22
C VAL A 4 -6.56 -0.55 4.16
N ARG A 5 -6.54 0.20 5.26
CA ARG A 5 -5.45 0.17 6.25
C ARG A 5 -5.39 -1.19 6.95
N GLU A 6 -6.55 -1.76 7.29
CA GLU A 6 -6.62 -3.10 7.89
C GLU A 6 -6.12 -4.18 6.92
N ASN A 7 -6.54 -4.14 5.66
CA ASN A 7 -6.07 -5.08 4.64
C ASN A 7 -4.57 -4.95 4.39
N LEU A 8 -4.02 -3.74 4.41
CA LEU A 8 -2.57 -3.51 4.29
C LEU A 8 -1.75 -4.21 5.38
N LEU A 9 -2.30 -4.35 6.59
CA LEU A 9 -1.62 -4.97 7.73
C LEU A 9 -1.96 -6.46 7.93
N SER A 10 -3.04 -6.94 7.32
CA SER A 10 -3.49 -8.33 7.47
C SER A 10 -3.24 -9.21 6.26
N ARG A 11 -3.02 -8.62 5.08
CA ARG A 11 -2.88 -9.35 3.82
C ARG A 11 -1.53 -9.09 3.18
N LEU A 12 -0.84 -10.17 2.87
CA LEU A 12 0.39 -10.16 2.10
C LEU A 12 0.17 -9.57 0.70
N ASN A 13 1.09 -8.74 0.23
CA ASN A 13 1.07 -8.15 -1.12
C ASN A 13 -0.17 -7.30 -1.44
N TYR A 14 -0.94 -6.91 -0.42
CA TYR A 14 -2.08 -6.03 -0.61
C TYR A 14 -1.59 -4.61 -0.89
N THR A 15 -2.12 -3.98 -1.94
CA THR A 15 -1.84 -2.58 -2.27
C THR A 15 -3.14 -1.82 -2.53
N PRO A 16 -3.20 -0.53 -2.14
CA PRO A 16 -4.38 0.29 -2.35
C PRO A 16 -4.52 0.66 -3.83
N TYR A 17 -5.74 1.03 -4.22
CA TYR A 17 -5.98 1.62 -5.53
C TYR A 17 -5.47 3.06 -5.60
N CYS A 18 -5.19 3.52 -6.82
CA CYS A 18 -4.81 4.90 -7.10
C CYS A 18 -5.92 5.86 -6.67
N GLY A 19 -5.60 6.80 -5.77
CA GLY A 19 -6.50 7.87 -5.35
C GLY A 19 -6.50 9.10 -6.26
N GLY A 20 -5.67 9.12 -7.31
CA GLY A 20 -5.63 10.20 -8.29
C GLY A 20 -6.79 10.12 -9.27
N GLU A 21 -7.52 11.22 -9.45
CA GLU A 21 -8.66 11.34 -10.37
C GLU A 21 -8.26 11.22 -11.86
N CYS A 22 -6.95 11.29 -12.16
CA CYS A 22 -6.42 11.19 -13.51
C CYS A 22 -6.53 9.76 -14.10
N CYS A 23 -6.68 8.73 -13.27
CA CYS A 23 -6.72 7.35 -13.72
C CYS A 23 -8.16 6.90 -14.04
N LYS A 24 -8.45 6.65 -15.33
CA LYS A 24 -9.76 6.13 -15.79
C LYS A 24 -10.15 4.77 -15.20
N VAL A 25 -9.16 3.95 -14.83
CA VAL A 25 -9.35 2.55 -14.40
C VAL A 25 -8.91 2.27 -12.97
N MET A 26 -8.61 3.31 -12.17
CA MET A 26 -8.13 3.19 -10.78
C MET A 26 -7.17 1.99 -10.56
N PRO A 27 -5.97 1.99 -11.17
CA PRO A 27 -5.05 0.86 -11.08
C PRO A 27 -4.57 0.66 -9.64
N ARG A 28 -4.13 -0.56 -9.32
CA ARG A 28 -3.43 -0.83 -8.06
C ARG A 28 -2.08 -0.11 -8.05
N THR A 29 -1.74 0.44 -6.90
CA THR A 29 -0.44 1.07 -6.67
C THR A 29 0.63 0.05 -6.33
N SER A 30 1.88 0.48 -6.38
CA SER A 30 3.04 -0.29 -5.97
C SER A 30 3.76 0.43 -4.84
N PHE A 31 4.28 -0.32 -3.88
CA PHE A 31 5.09 0.27 -2.81
C PHE A 31 6.48 0.60 -3.36
N ASN A 32 6.86 1.88 -3.33
CA ASN A 32 8.14 2.36 -3.89
C ASN A 32 9.29 2.33 -2.86
N GLY A 33 9.09 1.71 -1.69
CA GLY A 33 10.02 1.73 -0.57
C GLY A 33 9.70 2.79 0.49
N SER A 34 8.89 3.80 0.17
CA SER A 34 8.48 4.84 1.13
C SER A 34 6.98 5.06 1.16
N GLN A 35 6.29 5.03 0.02
CA GLN A 35 4.85 5.25 -0.11
C GLN A 35 4.29 4.37 -1.24
N PHE A 36 2.97 4.36 -1.37
CA PHE A 36 2.30 3.73 -2.51
C PHE A 36 2.23 4.69 -3.69
N GLN A 37 2.84 4.31 -4.79
CA GLN A 37 2.88 5.10 -6.01
C GLN A 37 2.05 4.42 -7.12
N CYS A 38 1.28 5.23 -7.84
CA CYS A 38 0.61 4.82 -9.06
C CYS A 38 1.59 4.93 -10.23
N SER A 39 1.86 3.80 -10.88
CA SER A 39 2.74 3.75 -12.06
C SER A 39 2.13 4.42 -13.31
N SER A 40 0.81 4.66 -13.33
CA SER A 40 0.11 5.22 -14.49
C SER A 40 0.05 6.75 -14.47
N CYS A 41 -0.25 7.37 -13.33
CA CYS A 41 -0.41 8.83 -13.22
C CYS A 41 0.60 9.50 -12.28
N GLY A 42 1.47 8.73 -11.62
CA GLY A 42 2.45 9.26 -10.67
C GLY A 42 1.88 9.66 -9.32
N TRP A 43 0.58 9.43 -9.06
CA TRP A 43 -0.01 9.71 -7.74
C TRP A 43 0.71 8.94 -6.64
N VAL A 44 1.04 9.61 -5.53
CA VAL A 44 1.69 9.02 -4.37
C VAL A 44 0.79 9.16 -3.15
N SER A 45 0.62 8.07 -2.40
CA SER A 45 -0.12 8.09 -1.14
C SER A 45 0.57 8.98 -0.12
N ARG A 46 -0.21 9.54 0.79
CA ARG A 46 0.28 10.35 1.91
C ARG A 46 0.00 9.65 3.24
N PHE A 47 0.43 8.40 3.36
CA PHE A 47 0.35 7.72 4.65
C PHE A 47 1.38 8.32 5.61
N GLU A 48 1.06 8.29 6.89
CA GLU A 48 1.97 8.73 7.95
C GLU A 48 3.24 7.84 7.94
N PRO A 49 4.44 8.40 8.18
CA PRO A 49 5.68 7.63 8.22
C PRO A 49 5.60 6.43 9.19
N GLU A 50 5.05 6.64 10.39
CA GLU A 50 4.86 5.60 11.41
C GLU A 50 3.97 4.44 10.92
N PHE A 51 2.98 4.75 10.08
CA PHE A 51 2.12 3.73 9.48
C PHE A 51 2.87 2.91 8.43
N ILE A 52 3.73 3.54 7.62
CA ILE A 52 4.54 2.85 6.63
C ILE A 52 5.55 1.91 7.30
N GLU A 53 6.20 2.35 8.37
CA GLU A 53 7.11 1.49 9.15
C GLU A 53 6.38 0.26 9.69
N THR A 54 5.19 0.47 10.25
CA THR A 54 4.32 -0.62 10.72
C THR A 54 3.93 -1.55 9.57
N TYR A 55 3.58 -1.00 8.40
CA TYR A 55 3.26 -1.78 7.21
C TYR A 55 4.43 -2.65 6.75
N ILE A 56 5.64 -2.08 6.63
CA ILE A 56 6.84 -2.82 6.20
C ILE A 56 7.11 -3.98 7.16
N SER A 57 7.15 -3.71 8.46
CA SER A 57 7.36 -4.72 9.50
C SER A 57 6.31 -5.83 9.43
N ARG A 58 5.04 -5.45 9.26
CA ARG A 58 3.94 -6.42 9.21
C ARG A 58 3.97 -7.26 7.93
N GLN A 59 4.29 -6.67 6.78
CA GLN A 59 4.47 -7.42 5.53
C GLN A 59 5.64 -8.41 5.66
N GLU A 60 6.73 -8.04 6.33
CA GLU A 60 7.84 -8.96 6.58
C GLU A 60 7.42 -10.13 7.47
N GLN A 61 6.66 -9.88 8.54
CA GLN A 61 6.11 -10.95 9.38
C GLN A 61 5.19 -11.89 8.59
N LEU A 62 4.26 -11.33 7.82
CA LEU A 62 3.34 -12.13 7.00
C LEU A 62 4.10 -12.97 5.95
N ARG A 63 5.23 -12.49 5.43
CA ARG A 63 6.08 -13.28 4.51
C ARG A 63 6.68 -14.48 5.23
N LYS A 64 7.22 -14.28 6.44
CA LYS A 64 7.81 -15.35 7.27
C LYS A 64 6.77 -16.38 7.72
N GLU A 65 5.53 -15.95 7.95
CA GLU A 65 4.42 -16.84 8.32
C GLU A 65 3.94 -17.75 7.16
N GLN A 66 4.35 -17.46 5.91
CA GLN A 66 3.99 -18.25 4.72
C GLN A 66 5.14 -19.12 4.16
N GLU A 67 6.30 -19.14 4.81
CA GLU A 67 7.41 -20.08 4.57
C GLU A 67 7.30 -21.32 5.49
#